data_AF-A0A554M582-F1
#
_entry.id   AF-A0A554M582-F1
#
_cell.length_a   1.000
_cell.length_b   1.000
_cell.length_c   1.000
_cell.angle_alpha   90.00
_cell.angle_beta   90.00
_cell.angle_gamma   90.00
#
_symmetry.space_group_name_H-M   'P 1'
#
loop_
_entity.id
_entity.type
_entity.pdbx_description
1 polymer ?
#
loop_
_entity_poly.entity_id
_entity_poly.type
_entity_poly.pdbx_seq_one_letter_code
_entity_poly.pdbx_strand_id
1 'polypeptide(L)'
;MDNKKIPTGVGIAVIVIIAITVSVLIWKYEKSNEQIISKTPDIIPQQNQNREIQEARNNQENNLPISGPIENWKIYQNNKHNFKFKHPSQYSVEANETSTTTGEYFI
;
A
#
# COMPACT_ATOMS: atom_id res chain seq x y z
N MET A 1 -8.24 5.58 57.21
CA MET A 1 -8.25 5.42 55.74
C MET A 1 -7.03 4.61 55.41
N ASP A 2 -7.21 3.30 55.24
CA ASP A 2 -6.07 2.38 55.18
C ASP A 2 -5.66 2.23 53.72
N ASN A 3 -4.46 2.72 53.40
CA ASN A 3 -3.85 2.59 52.10
C ASN A 3 -3.24 1.20 51.96
N LYS A 4 -3.93 0.33 51.22
CA LYS A 4 -3.46 -1.02 50.94
C LYS A 4 -2.19 -0.94 50.08
N LYS A 5 -1.04 -1.27 50.68
CA LYS A 5 0.25 -1.29 49.98
C LYS A 5 0.23 -2.37 48.90
N ILE A 6 0.53 -2.00 47.66
CA ILE A 6 0.68 -2.96 46.57
C ILE A 6 1.99 -3.70 46.82
N PRO A 7 1.99 -5.04 46.88
CA PRO A 7 3.23 -5.80 47.01
C PRO A 7 4.14 -5.53 45.80
N THR A 8 5.43 -5.27 46.05
CA THR A 8 6.40 -4.96 44.98
C THR A 8 6.44 -6.04 43.90
N GLY A 9 6.27 -7.31 44.27
CA GLY A 9 6.21 -8.42 43.32
C GLY A 9 5.03 -8.33 42.33
N VAL A 10 3.87 -7.82 42.78
CA VAL A 10 2.70 -7.60 41.91
C VAL A 10 3.00 -6.46 40.93
N GLY A 11 3.65 -5.39 41.38
CA GLY A 11 4.04 -4.27 40.52
C GLY A 11 4.99 -4.71 39.40
N ILE A 12 6.02 -5.49 39.73
CA ILE A 12 6.98 -6.00 38.75
C ILE A 12 6.29 -6.90 37.71
N ALA A 13 5.41 -7.80 38.15
CA ALA A 13 4.70 -8.71 37.25
C ALA A 13 3.87 -7.95 36.20
N VAL A 14 3.18 -6.89 36.58
CA VAL A 14 2.38 -6.06 35.67
C VAL A 14 3.26 -5.38 34.61
N ILE A 15 4.40 -4.82 35.03
CA ILE A 15 5.32 -4.14 34.11
C ILE A 15 5.87 -5.11 33.06
N VAL A 16 6.24 -6.33 33.47
CA VAL A 16 6.76 -7.37 32.56
C VAL A 16 5.70 -7.77 31.51
N ILE A 17 4.45 -7.96 31.94
CA ILE A 17 3.35 -8.31 31.02
C ILE A 17 3.14 -7.20 29.99
N ILE A 18 3.14 -5.94 30.41
CA ILE A 18 2.99 -4.79 29.50
C ILE A 18 4.14 -4.77 28.48
N ALA A 19 5.39 -4.95 28.93
CA ALA A 19 6.55 -4.95 28.04
C ALA A 19 6.49 -6.06 26.98
N ILE A 20 6.11 -7.28 27.36
CA ILE A 20 5.94 -8.40 26.40
C ILE A 20 4.83 -8.07 25.39
N THR A 21 3.70 -7.55 25.86
CA THR A 21 2.54 -7.24 25.02
C THR A 21 2.88 -6.17 23.98
N VAL A 22 3.56 -5.10 24.38
CA VAL A 22 4.02 -4.04 23.47
C VAL A 22 5.04 -4.57 22.47
N SER A 23 5.97 -5.41 22.91
CA SER A 23 6.99 -6.01 22.03
C SER A 23 6.36 -6.85 20.92
N VAL A 24 5.39 -7.70 21.26
CA VAL A 24 4.66 -8.52 20.28
C VAL A 24 3.86 -7.65 19.30
N LEU A 25 3.25 -6.57 19.80
CA LEU A 25 2.47 -5.65 18.98
C LEU A 25 3.35 -4.88 17.98
N ILE A 26 4.52 -4.39 18.42
CA ILE A 26 5.50 -3.74 17.54
C ILE A 26 5.98 -4.71 16.46
N TRP A 27 6.34 -5.94 16.84
CA TRP A 27 6.79 -6.95 15.87
C TRP A 27 5.71 -7.29 14.83
N LYS A 28 4.45 -7.43 15.28
CA LYS A 28 3.32 -7.65 14.37
C LYS A 28 3.12 -6.46 13.43
N TYR A 29 3.24 -5.24 13.94
CA TYR A 29 3.08 -4.00 13.18
C TYR A 29 4.19 -3.80 12.15
N GLU A 30 5.45 -4.03 12.53
CA GLU A 30 6.60 -3.98 11.63
C GLU A 30 6.47 -5.03 10.52
N LYS A 31 6.16 -6.28 10.87
CA LYS A 31 5.99 -7.36 9.89
C LYS A 31 4.83 -7.12 8.92
N SER A 32 3.78 -6.40 9.34
CA SER A 32 2.70 -5.99 8.42
C SER A 32 3.08 -4.83 7.49
N ASN A 33 4.10 -4.06 7.83
CA ASN A 33 4.54 -2.90 7.04
C ASN A 33 5.63 -3.25 6.02
N GLU A 34 6.36 -4.36 6.19
CA GLU A 34 7.40 -4.80 5.24
C GLU A 34 6.87 -5.22 3.86
N GLN A 35 5.55 -5.42 3.69
CA GLN A 35 4.97 -5.72 2.37
C GLN A 35 4.62 -4.47 1.54
N ILE A 36 4.96 -3.27 2.01
CA ILE A 36 4.70 -2.02 1.28
C ILE A 36 6.01 -1.29 0.92
N ILE A 37 7.08 -1.99 0.54
CA ILE A 37 8.16 -1.36 -0.26
C ILE A 37 8.63 -2.32 -1.36
N SER A 38 8.52 -1.84 -2.61
CA SER A 38 9.12 -2.34 -3.85
C SER A 38 8.50 -3.57 -4.53
N LYS A 39 7.25 -3.43 -4.98
CA LYS A 39 6.95 -3.82 -6.36
C LYS A 39 7.05 -2.59 -7.24
N THR A 40 8.26 -2.13 -7.52
CA THR A 40 8.49 -1.54 -8.84
C THR A 40 8.08 -2.64 -9.81
N PRO A 41 7.12 -2.42 -10.73
CA PRO A 41 6.89 -3.40 -11.77
C PRO A 41 8.22 -3.52 -12.51
N ASP A 42 8.86 -4.69 -12.44
CA ASP A 42 9.83 -5.07 -13.44
C ASP A 42 9.18 -4.79 -14.78
N ILE A 43 9.75 -3.85 -15.52
CA ILE A 43 9.44 -3.67 -16.92
C ILE A 43 9.93 -4.96 -17.56
N ILE A 44 9.05 -5.96 -17.65
CA ILE A 44 9.28 -7.14 -18.49
C ILE A 44 9.49 -6.58 -19.90
N PRO A 45 10.65 -6.82 -20.55
CA PRO A 45 10.75 -6.58 -21.97
C PRO A 45 9.81 -7.58 -22.66
N GLN A 46 8.59 -7.15 -22.99
CA GLN A 46 7.70 -7.83 -23.92
C GLN A 46 8.29 -7.69 -25.32
N GLN A 47 9.43 -8.33 -25.56
CA GLN A 47 10.09 -8.41 -26.84
C GLN A 47 9.92 -9.82 -27.37
N ASN A 48 8.70 -10.21 -27.78
CA ASN A 48 8.46 -11.25 -28.81
C ASN A 48 6.98 -11.59 -29.08
N GLN A 49 6.10 -10.61 -29.29
CA GLN A 49 4.75 -10.95 -29.79
C GLN A 49 4.09 -9.96 -30.77
N ASN A 50 4.87 -9.08 -31.42
CA ASN A 50 4.34 -8.08 -32.37
C ASN A 50 5.06 -8.09 -33.74
N ARG A 51 5.47 -9.26 -34.26
CA ARG A 51 6.06 -9.35 -35.61
C ARG A 51 5.05 -9.47 -36.76
N GLU A 52 3.74 -9.54 -36.50
CA GLU A 52 2.73 -9.72 -37.57
C GLU A 52 1.69 -8.59 -37.69
N ILE A 53 1.86 -7.44 -37.02
CA ILE A 53 0.96 -6.27 -37.18
C ILE A 53 1.74 -4.99 -37.51
N GLN A 54 2.80 -5.07 -38.33
CA GLN A 54 3.64 -3.91 -38.68
C GLN A 54 3.47 -3.37 -40.11
N GLU A 55 2.55 -3.89 -40.92
CA GLU A 55 2.38 -3.38 -42.29
C GLU A 55 1.21 -2.41 -42.51
N ALA A 56 0.39 -2.12 -41.49
CA ALA A 56 -0.82 -1.29 -41.67
C ALA A 56 -0.94 -0.04 -40.77
N ARG A 57 0.10 0.36 -40.03
CA ARG A 57 -0.01 1.47 -39.06
C ARG A 57 1.13 2.49 -39.12
N ASN A 58 1.69 2.71 -40.31
CA ASN A 58 2.39 3.96 -40.61
C ASN A 58 1.34 5.04 -40.88
N ASN A 59 1.49 6.20 -40.27
CA ASN A 59 0.60 7.37 -40.30
C ASN A 59 -0.48 7.41 -39.19
N GLN A 60 -0.06 7.44 -37.94
CA GLN A 60 -0.45 8.54 -37.04
C GLN A 60 0.38 8.44 -35.76
N GLU A 61 1.57 9.01 -35.88
CA GLU A 61 2.37 9.52 -34.78
C GLU A 61 1.56 10.55 -33.99
N ASN A 62 1.07 10.14 -32.82
CA ASN A 62 0.70 11.05 -31.74
C ASN A 62 1.26 10.45 -30.43
N ASN A 63 2.57 10.22 -30.43
CA ASN A 63 3.32 10.05 -29.20
C ASN A 63 3.37 11.42 -28.51
N LEU A 64 2.36 11.74 -27.69
CA LEU A 64 2.55 12.82 -26.73
C LEU A 64 3.65 12.35 -25.76
N PRO A 65 4.75 13.10 -25.61
CA PRO A 65 5.71 12.80 -24.56
C PRO A 65 4.98 12.91 -23.23
N ILE A 66 4.81 11.79 -22.52
CA ILE A 66 4.27 11.77 -21.16
C ILE A 66 5.37 12.29 -20.23
N SER A 67 5.70 13.56 -20.38
CA SER A 67 6.52 14.36 -19.48
C SER A 67 6.11 15.81 -19.68
N GLY A 68 4.84 16.08 -19.41
CA GLY A 68 4.39 17.46 -19.20
C GLY A 68 5.06 18.02 -17.94
N PRO A 69 5.23 19.36 -17.83
CA PRO A 69 5.80 19.98 -16.64
C PRO A 69 5.15 19.46 -15.36
N ILE A 70 5.98 19.06 -14.38
CA ILE A 70 5.53 18.52 -13.09
C ILE A 70 4.64 19.51 -12.33
N GLU A 71 4.70 20.80 -12.68
CA GLU A 71 3.85 21.87 -12.17
C GLU A 71 2.34 21.58 -12.25
N ASN A 72 1.90 20.80 -13.24
CA ASN A 72 0.47 20.54 -13.45
C ASN A 72 0.00 19.18 -12.92
N TRP A 73 0.67 18.62 -11.91
CA TRP A 73 0.23 17.35 -11.32
C TRP A 73 -0.91 17.56 -10.32
N LYS A 74 -1.92 16.70 -10.39
CA LYS A 74 -3.05 16.67 -9.45
C LYS A 74 -2.76 15.69 -8.31
N ILE A 75 -3.33 15.97 -7.14
CA ILE A 75 -3.28 15.06 -6.00
C ILE A 75 -4.60 14.31 -5.94
N TYR A 76 -4.54 12.99 -6.05
CA TYR A 76 -5.65 12.13 -5.69
C TYR A 76 -5.53 11.77 -4.21
N GLN A 77 -6.65 11.83 -3.48
CA GLN A 77 -6.74 11.51 -2.06
C GLN A 77 -7.90 10.55 -1.82
N ASN A 78 -7.61 9.42 -1.18
CA ASN A 78 -8.61 8.47 -0.74
C ASN A 78 -8.75 8.54 0.79
N ASN A 79 -9.84 9.14 1.27
CA ASN A 79 -10.10 9.31 2.70
C ASN A 79 -10.44 7.99 3.41
N LYS A 80 -10.99 7.01 2.69
CA LYS A 80 -11.38 5.70 3.23
C LYS A 80 -10.16 4.88 3.65
N HIS A 81 -9.10 4.93 2.85
CA HIS A 81 -7.85 4.21 3.08
C HIS A 81 -6.70 5.11 3.53
N ASN A 82 -6.98 6.39 3.78
CA ASN A 82 -6.05 7.40 4.29
C ASN A 82 -4.71 7.50 3.54
N PHE A 83 -4.76 7.46 2.19
CA PHE A 83 -3.57 7.64 1.34
C PHE A 83 -3.78 8.74 0.30
N LYS A 84 -2.66 9.26 -0.21
CA LYS A 84 -2.61 10.29 -1.26
C LYS A 84 -1.46 10.04 -2.22
N PHE A 85 -1.67 10.31 -3.51
CA PHE A 85 -0.60 10.25 -4.52
C PHE A 85 -0.79 11.34 -5.57
N LYS A 86 0.32 11.74 -6.22
CA LYS A 86 0.29 12.71 -7.32
C LYS A 86 0.21 11.98 -8.65
N HIS A 87 -0.56 12.52 -9.59
CA HIS A 87 -0.64 12.00 -10.96
C HIS A 87 -0.67 13.14 -11.98
N PRO A 88 -0.27 12.90 -13.24
CA PRO A 88 -0.36 13.92 -14.27
C PRO A 88 -1.82 14.27 -14.57
N SER A 89 -2.11 15.56 -14.81
CA SER A 89 -3.48 16.07 -14.99
C SER A 89 -4.26 15.46 -16.16
N GLN A 90 -3.56 14.87 -17.13
CA GLN A 90 -4.15 14.24 -18.31
C GLN A 90 -4.72 12.84 -18.04
N TYR A 91 -4.43 12.25 -16.87
CA TYR A 91 -4.93 10.94 -16.49
C TYR A 91 -6.19 11.08 -15.61
N SER A 92 -7.16 10.21 -15.87
CA SER A 92 -8.30 9.99 -14.98
C SER A 92 -7.95 8.89 -13.97
N VAL A 93 -8.30 9.10 -12.70
CA VAL A 93 -8.10 8.14 -11.61
C VAL A 93 -9.45 7.77 -11.04
N GLU A 94 -9.76 6.47 -10.99
CA GLU A 94 -11.00 5.92 -10.44
C GLU A 94 -10.67 4.87 -9.38
N ALA A 95 -11.48 4.83 -8.31
CA ALA A 95 -11.35 3.83 -7.26
C ALA A 95 -12.23 2.62 -7.57
N ASN A 96 -11.61 1.46 -7.78
CA ASN A 96 -12.33 0.18 -7.88
C ASN A 96 -12.31 -0.53 -6.52
N GLU A 97 -13.46 -0.63 -5.87
CA GLU A 97 -13.61 -1.40 -4.63
C GLU A 97 -13.91 -2.87 -4.96
N THR A 98 -12.89 -3.73 -4.92
CA THR A 98 -13.11 -5.18 -4.89
C THR A 98 -13.37 -5.62 -3.45
N SER A 99 -14.64 -5.89 -3.12
CA SER A 99 -15.01 -6.56 -1.88
C SER A 99 -14.42 -7.97 -1.88
N THR A 100 -13.36 -8.19 -1.12
CA THR A 100 -12.83 -9.55 -0.88
C THR A 100 -13.73 -10.20 0.16
N THR A 101 -14.76 -10.93 -0.29
CA THR A 101 -15.56 -11.80 0.59
C THR A 101 -14.67 -12.98 0.99
N THR A 102 -14.09 -12.91 2.19
CA THR A 102 -13.40 -14.02 2.82
C THR A 102 -14.39 -15.19 2.93
N GLY A 103 -14.17 -16.23 2.12
CA GLY A 103 -15.05 -17.40 2.07
C GLY A 103 -15.19 -18.05 3.45
N GLU A 104 -16.42 -18.14 3.93
CA GLU A 104 -16.81 -18.93 5.08
C GLU A 104 -16.47 -20.41 4.80
N TYR A 105 -15.58 -20.97 5.61
CA TYR A 105 -15.35 -22.41 5.68
C TYR A 105 -16.54 -23.01 6.45
N PHE A 106 -17.48 -23.62 5.73
CA PHE A 106 -18.49 -24.49 6.33
C PHE A 106 -17.84 -25.86 6.58
N ILE A 107 -17.90 -26.31 7.85
CA ILE A 107 -17.55 -27.68 8.28
C ILE A 107 -18.81 -28.53 8.21
#